data_AF-A0A3B9RRA8-F1
#
_entry.id   AF-A0A3B9RRA8-F1
#
_cell.length_a   1.000
_cell.length_b   1.000
_cell.length_c   1.000
_cell.angle_alpha   90.00
_cell.angle_beta   90.00
_cell.angle_gamma   90.00
#
_symmetry.space_group_name_H-M   'P 1'
#
loop_
_entity.id
_entity.type
_entity.pdbx_description
1 polymer ?
#
loop_
_entity_poly.entity_id
_entity_poly.type
_entity_poly.pdbx_seq_one_letter_code
_entity_poly.pdbx_strand_id
1 'polypeptide(L)' 'MSIPLDTLIDYEENIYEITCVAIKEAIILSNPGCGGQEIEENNGKIVSEVLRRALNGEIHFEAPDLL' A
#
# COMPACT_ATOMS: atom_id res chain seq x y z
N MET A 1 2.05 5.41 -13.43
CA MET A 1 0.98 5.64 -12.47
C MET A 1 1.28 6.91 -11.69
N SER A 2 0.45 7.92 -11.88
CA SER A 2 0.22 9.00 -10.93
C SER A 2 -0.60 8.41 -9.78
N ILE A 3 -0.28 8.73 -8.53
CA ILE A 3 -1.16 8.38 -7.42
C ILE A 3 -2.54 9.00 -7.71
N PRO A 4 -3.67 8.27 -7.58
CA PRO A 4 -4.98 8.82 -7.87
C PRO A 4 -5.30 9.88 -6.82
N LEU A 5 -5.05 11.14 -7.17
CA LEU A 5 -5.18 12.27 -6.25
C LEU A 5 -6.60 12.38 -5.72
N ASP A 6 -7.60 12.06 -6.54
CA ASP A 6 -9.00 12.04 -6.13
C ASP A 6 -9.25 11.03 -5.00
N THR A 7 -8.68 9.82 -5.10
CA THR A 7 -8.77 8.81 -4.02
C THR A 7 -8.09 9.26 -2.74
N LEU A 8 -7.01 10.04 -2.82
CA LEU A 8 -6.38 10.63 -1.64
C LEU A 8 -7.21 11.77 -1.04
N ILE A 9 -7.86 12.58 -1.88
CA ILE A 9 -8.72 13.68 -1.46
C ILE A 9 -9.98 13.12 -0.76
N ASP A 10 -10.52 12.02 -1.27
CA ASP A 10 -11.73 11.37 -0.77
C ASP A 10 -11.47 10.41 0.41
N TYR A 11 -10.21 10.20 0.80
CA TYR A 11 -9.87 9.30 1.92
C TYR A 11 -10.15 9.99 3.27
N GLU A 12 -11.21 9.55 3.95
CA GLU A 12 -11.66 10.15 5.22
C GLU A 12 -10.96 9.58 6.46
N GLU A 13 -10.21 8.50 6.34
CA GLU A 13 -9.49 7.87 7.45
C GLU A 13 -8.07 8.46 7.64
N ASN A 14 -7.27 7.83 8.50
CA ASN A 14 -5.95 8.34 8.85
C ASN A 14 -4.93 8.09 7.72
N ILE A 15 -4.66 9.13 6.92
CA ILE A 15 -3.71 9.06 5.81
C ILE A 15 -2.27 8.68 6.24
N TYR A 16 -1.90 9.00 7.49
CA TYR A 16 -0.59 8.60 8.02
C TYR A 16 -0.51 7.09 8.23
N GLU A 17 -1.55 6.48 8.78
CA GLU A 17 -1.59 5.05 9.04
C GLU A 17 -1.51 4.23 7.75
N ILE A 18 -2.31 4.58 6.74
CA ILE A 18 -2.28 3.89 5.45
C ILE A 18 -0.94 4.06 4.73
N THR A 19 -0.28 5.21 4.91
CA THR A 19 1.08 5.42 4.40
C THR A 19 2.08 4.52 5.10
N CYS A 20 2.02 4.40 6.43
CA CYS A 20 2.87 3.49 7.20
C CYS A 20 2.69 2.03 6.77
N VAL A 21 1.46 1.62 6.54
CA VAL A 21 1.10 0.27 6.09
C VAL A 21 1.65 0.02 4.70
N ALA A 22 1.42 0.95 3.77
CA ALA A 22 1.91 0.82 2.40
C ALA A 22 3.44 0.71 2.35
N ILE A 23 4.17 1.42 3.21
CA ILE A 23 5.63 1.30 3.30
C ILE A 23 6.05 -0.07 3.84
N LYS A 24 5.41 -0.57 4.91
CA LYS A 24 5.73 -1.88 5.50
C LYS A 24 5.47 -3.02 4.52
N GLU A 25 4.32 -3.00 3.87
CA GLU A 25 3.95 -3.99 2.84
C GLU A 25 4.88 -3.90 1.63
N ALA A 26 5.27 -2.70 1.19
CA ALA A 26 6.25 -2.54 0.12
C ALA A 26 7.59 -3.20 0.45
N ILE A 27 8.05 -3.12 1.70
CA ILE A 27 9.27 -3.81 2.15
C ILE A 27 9.10 -5.33 2.05
N ILE A 28 7.97 -5.88 2.48
CA ILE A 28 7.70 -7.33 2.41
C ILE A 28 7.70 -7.80 0.96
N LEU A 29 6.97 -7.10 0.09
CA LEU A 29 6.81 -7.44 -1.32
C LEU A 29 8.08 -7.18 -2.16
N SER A 30 9.03 -6.40 -1.66
CA SER A 30 10.34 -6.21 -2.30
C SER A 30 11.27 -7.43 -2.20
N ASN A 31 10.95 -8.39 -1.33
CA ASN A 31 11.69 -9.64 -1.27
C ASN A 31 11.45 -10.48 -2.54
N PRO A 32 12.50 -11.07 -3.14
CA PRO A 32 12.36 -11.91 -4.32
C PRO A 32 11.33 -13.03 -4.12
N GLY A 33 10.35 -13.11 -5.03
CA GLY A 33 9.27 -14.11 -4.97
C GLY A 33 8.07 -13.73 -4.07
N CYS A 34 8.09 -12.56 -3.41
CA CYS A 34 6.98 -12.10 -2.57
C CYS A 34 6.04 -11.11 -3.26
N GLY A 35 6.47 -10.40 -4.30
CA GLY A 35 5.68 -9.33 -4.94
C GLY A 35 4.51 -9.79 -5.84
N GLY A 36 4.57 -11.02 -6.36
CA GLY A 36 3.57 -11.54 -7.30
C GLY A 36 3.62 -10.87 -8.68
N GLN A 37 2.79 -11.39 -9.59
CA GLN A 37 2.80 -11.03 -11.02
C GLN A 37 2.51 -9.53 -11.26
N GLU A 38 1.58 -8.92 -10.50
CA GLU A 38 1.25 -7.49 -10.65
C GLU A 38 2.46 -6.56 -10.43
N ILE A 39 3.35 -6.88 -9.48
CA ILE A 39 4.54 -6.05 -9.22
C ILE A 39 5.56 -6.18 -10.35
N GLU A 40 5.70 -7.38 -10.90
CA GLU A 40 6.58 -7.66 -12.04
C GLU A 40 6.06 -6.98 -13.32
N GLU A 41 4.74 -7.01 -13.54
CA GLU A 41 4.05 -6.35 -14.66
C GLU A 41 4.07 -4.82 -14.55
N ASN A 42 4.11 -4.27 -13.33
CA ASN A 42 4.15 -2.83 -13.09
C ASN A 42 5.59 -2.27 -13.01
N ASN A 43 6.56 -2.92 -13.68
CA ASN A 43 7.99 -2.57 -13.71
C ASN A 43 8.61 -2.38 -12.31
N GLY A 44 8.20 -3.16 -11.31
CA GLY A 44 8.76 -3.10 -9.96
C GLY A 44 8.39 -1.84 -9.18
N LYS A 45 7.33 -1.10 -9.57
CA LYS A 45 6.82 0.07 -8.83
C LYS A 45 5.99 -0.34 -7.61
N ILE A 46 6.66 -1.05 -6.70
CA ILE A 46 6.07 -1.70 -5.51
C ILE A 46 5.28 -0.69 -4.67
N VAL A 47 5.85 0.46 -4.33
CA VAL A 47 5.20 1.46 -3.46
C VAL A 47 3.87 1.95 -4.04
N SER A 48 3.83 2.19 -5.36
CA SER A 48 2.60 2.63 -6.03
C SER A 48 1.53 1.53 -6.04
N GLU A 49 1.95 0.27 -6.21
CA GLU A 49 1.04 -0.87 -6.17
C GLU A 49 0.47 -1.08 -4.77
N VAL A 50 1.32 -1.08 -3.75
CA VAL A 50 0.87 -1.26 -2.37
C VAL A 50 -0.05 -0.13 -1.92
N LEU A 51 0.25 1.12 -2.27
CA LEU A 51 -0.62 2.25 -1.92
C LEU A 51 -2.00 2.13 -2.58
N ARG A 52 -2.08 1.66 -3.84
CA ARG A 52 -3.34 1.37 -4.52
C ARG A 52 -4.13 0.30 -3.77
N ARG A 53 -3.48 -0.82 -3.43
CA ARG A 53 -4.10 -1.93 -2.69
C ARG A 53 -4.62 -1.47 -1.33
N ALA A 54 -3.84 -0.67 -0.61
CA ALA A 54 -4.23 -0.11 0.68
C ALA A 54 -5.46 0.80 0.56
N LEU A 55 -5.46 1.75 -0.40
CA LEU A 55 -6.57 2.67 -0.61
C LEU A 55 -7.86 1.96 -1.05
N ASN A 56 -7.72 0.82 -1.72
CA ASN A 56 -8.84 -0.04 -2.10
C ASN A 56 -9.34 -0.94 -0.95
N GLY A 57 -8.72 -0.89 0.23
CA GLY A 57 -9.04 -1.76 1.36
C GLY A 57 -8.59 -3.22 1.17
N GLU A 58 -7.70 -3.50 0.21
CA GLU A 58 -7.15 -4.83 -0.05
C GLU A 58 -6.05 -5.22 0.98
N ILE A 59 -5.57 -4.24 1.77
CA ILE A 59 -4.60 -4.45 2.85
C ILE A 59 -5.29 -4.08 4.17
N HIS A 60 -5.45 -5.07 5.04
CA HIS A 60 -5.98 -4.87 6.39
C HIS A 60 -4.84 -4.76 7.39
N PHE A 61 -4.95 -3.77 8.28
CA PHE A 61 -3.98 -3.53 9.34
C PHE A 61 -4.72 -3.06 10.59
N GLU A 62 -4.19 -3.46 11.74
CA GLU A 62 -4.68 -3.01 13.04
C GLU A 62 -3.53 -2.28 13.74
N ALA A 63 -3.85 -1.16 14.39
CA ALA A 63 -2.92 -0.57 15.33
C ALA A 63 -2.69 -1.57 16.46
N PRO A 64 -1.45 -1.77 16.95
CA PRO A 64 -1.25 -2.57 18.13
C PRO A 64 -2.09 -1.97 19.26
N ASP A 65 -2.92 -2.78 19.92
CA ASP A 65 -3.61 -2.38 21.14
C ASP A 65 -2.56 -1.86 22.13
N LEU A 66 -2.57 -0.56 22.39
CA LEU A 66 -1.77 0.05 23.43
C LEU A 66 -2.41 -0.31 24.78
N LEU A 67 -2.08 -1.51 25.28
CA LEU A 67 -2.35 -1.94 26.66
C LEU A 67 -1.45 -1.20 27.66
#